data_AF-A0A1F9R7V1-F1
#
_entry.id   AF-A0A1F9R7V1-F1
#
_cell.length_a   1.000
_cell.length_b   1.000
_cell.length_c   1.000
_cell.angle_alpha   90.00
_cell.angle_beta   90.00
_cell.angle_gamma   90.00
#
_symmetry.space_group_name_H-M   'P 1'
#
loop_
_entity.id
_entity.type
_entity.pdbx_description
1 polymer ?
#
loop_
_entity_poly.entity_id
_entity_poly.type
_entity_poly.pdbx_seq_one_letter_code
_entity_poly.pdbx_strand_id
1 'polypeptide(L)'
;MKLGMIRPGILHVYFDSGLEMAKTLLRFQEFYESPEFRGKYFTLEQFINWHTEKNGKFDYYQAWGGEAGNGFNLPSRVLEPFFAGQFDPLSPREAGFLELFRHRRHADFYVIVTASNSGEEIKHEMAHALFHSVPGYKKEVLAILKAYRTGALERFLVEKYGYNVSVASDEAHAWIMTDTETLRKDGFDLRPLSKAADELKVVYGRYFQSFDTPIVTRDP
;
A
#
# COMPACT_ATOMS: atom_id res chain seq x y z
N MET A 1 -1.39 -12.62 12.27
CA MET A 1 -0.50 -11.49 11.95
C MET A 1 0.90 -11.85 12.39
N LYS A 2 1.91 -11.67 11.53
CA LYS A 2 3.32 -11.87 11.86
C LYS A 2 4.07 -10.59 11.52
N LEU A 3 4.80 -10.02 12.49
CA LEU A 3 5.60 -8.81 12.29
C LEU A 3 7.06 -9.20 11.98
N GLY A 4 7.55 -8.76 10.84
CA GLY A 4 8.96 -8.85 10.43
C GLY A 4 9.56 -7.46 10.24
N MET A 5 10.88 -7.37 10.33
CA MET A 5 11.62 -6.20 9.86
C MET A 5 12.26 -6.57 8.52
N ILE A 6 11.99 -5.78 7.49
CA ILE A 6 12.64 -5.93 6.18
C ILE A 6 14.00 -5.22 6.23
N ARG A 7 13.98 -3.94 6.64
CA ARG A 7 15.18 -3.13 6.86
C ARG A 7 14.93 -2.08 7.93
N PRO A 8 15.98 -1.42 8.47
CA PRO A 8 15.78 -0.33 9.41
C PRO A 8 14.79 0.71 8.86
N GLY A 9 13.70 0.95 9.60
CA GLY A 9 12.64 1.88 9.23
C GLY A 9 11.52 1.31 8.34
N ILE A 10 11.63 0.08 7.83
CA ILE A 10 10.56 -0.57 7.03
C ILE A 10 10.22 -1.94 7.65
N LEU A 11 8.98 -2.05 8.11
CA LEU A 11 8.41 -3.23 8.76
C LEU A 11 7.42 -3.92 7.84
N HIS A 12 7.27 -5.23 8.00
CA HIS A 12 6.30 -6.04 7.28
C HIS A 12 5.33 -6.68 8.27
N VAL A 13 4.03 -6.58 8.00
CA VAL A 13 3.02 -7.37 8.68
C VAL A 13 2.41 -8.34 7.68
N TYR A 14 2.59 -9.63 7.93
CA TYR A 14 1.96 -10.68 7.14
C TYR A 14 0.63 -11.13 7.77
N PHE A 15 -0.39 -11.27 6.94
CA PHE A 15 -1.68 -11.87 7.27
C PHE A 15 -1.85 -13.21 6.55
N ASP A 16 -2.42 -14.21 7.22
CA ASP A 16 -2.72 -15.51 6.58
C ASP A 16 -3.97 -15.44 5.68
N SER A 17 -4.68 -14.29 5.65
CA SER A 17 -5.91 -14.09 4.89
C SER A 17 -6.05 -12.63 4.45
N GLY A 18 -6.27 -12.42 3.16
CA GLY A 18 -6.57 -11.09 2.59
C GLY A 18 -7.83 -10.48 3.20
N LEU A 19 -8.83 -11.31 3.51
CA LEU A 19 -10.07 -10.87 4.14
C LEU A 19 -9.81 -10.31 5.55
N GLU A 20 -8.97 -10.98 6.33
CA GLU A 20 -8.60 -10.53 7.67
C GLU A 20 -7.73 -9.28 7.64
N MET A 21 -6.85 -9.17 6.64
CA MET A 21 -6.08 -7.96 6.37
C MET A 21 -7.00 -6.77 6.06
N ALA A 22 -7.92 -6.90 5.09
CA ALA A 22 -8.83 -5.83 4.69
C ALA A 22 -9.75 -5.38 5.84
N LYS A 23 -10.27 -6.33 6.64
CA LYS A 23 -11.07 -6.01 7.84
C LYS A 23 -10.28 -5.24 8.90
N THR A 24 -9.00 -5.57 9.04
CA THR A 24 -8.13 -4.96 10.05
C THR A 24 -7.69 -3.56 9.63
N LEU A 25 -7.44 -3.35 8.34
CA LEU A 25 -6.79 -2.14 7.85
C LEU A 25 -7.72 -1.05 7.33
N LEU A 26 -9.00 -1.35 7.11
CA LEU A 26 -9.96 -0.42 6.51
C LEU A 26 -9.86 1.00 7.09
N ARG A 27 -10.01 1.19 8.41
CA ARG A 27 -10.01 2.56 8.96
C ARG A 27 -8.65 3.24 8.87
N PHE A 28 -7.55 2.49 8.99
CA PHE A 28 -6.20 3.04 8.83
C PHE A 28 -5.98 3.53 7.40
N GLN A 29 -6.33 2.70 6.41
CA GLN A 29 -6.17 3.01 4.99
C GLN A 29 -7.06 4.19 4.59
N GLU A 30 -8.32 4.17 5.00
CA GLU A 30 -9.28 5.21 4.61
C GLU A 30 -8.97 6.54 5.31
N PHE A 31 -8.44 6.53 6.53
CA PHE A 31 -7.90 7.74 7.16
C PHE A 31 -6.68 8.31 6.40
N TYR A 32 -5.90 7.46 5.75
CA TYR A 32 -4.68 7.87 5.05
C TYR A 32 -4.95 8.38 3.63
N GLU A 33 -5.76 7.67 2.84
CA GLU A 33 -5.83 7.86 1.38
C GLU A 33 -7.20 8.25 0.85
N SER A 34 -8.26 7.94 1.58
CA SER A 34 -9.64 8.14 1.11
C SER A 34 -9.89 9.60 0.78
N PRO A 35 -10.37 9.95 -0.43
CA PRO A 35 -10.80 11.32 -0.72
C PRO A 35 -11.86 11.83 0.26
N GLU A 36 -12.69 10.93 0.80
CA GLU A 36 -13.74 11.28 1.76
C GLU A 36 -13.22 11.30 3.19
N PHE A 37 -12.50 10.26 3.64
CA PHE A 37 -12.16 10.09 5.05
C PHE A 37 -10.75 10.54 5.44
N ARG A 38 -9.93 10.99 4.48
CA ARG A 38 -8.54 11.38 4.76
C ARG A 38 -8.46 12.45 5.83
N GLY A 39 -7.71 12.16 6.90
CA GLY A 39 -7.53 13.07 8.03
C GLY A 39 -8.75 13.24 8.93
N LYS A 40 -9.86 12.54 8.68
CA LYS A 40 -11.09 12.61 9.48
C LYS A 40 -11.17 11.42 10.44
N TYR A 41 -11.74 11.62 11.62
CA TYR A 41 -12.02 10.54 12.56
C TYR A 41 -13.44 10.03 12.35
N PHE A 42 -13.59 8.72 12.25
CA PHE A 42 -14.87 8.08 11.94
C PHE A 42 -14.97 6.68 12.56
N THR A 43 -16.20 6.26 12.80
CA THR A 43 -16.52 4.90 13.24
C THR A 43 -16.59 3.96 12.04
N LEU A 44 -16.41 2.66 12.30
CA LEU A 44 -16.59 1.65 11.25
C LEU A 44 -18.02 1.69 10.66
N GLU A 45 -19.03 1.95 11.50
CA GLU A 45 -20.43 2.09 11.08
C GLU A 45 -20.61 3.28 10.13
N GLN A 46 -20.03 4.45 10.44
CA GLN A 46 -20.08 5.62 9.56
C GLN A 46 -19.49 5.32 8.18
N PHE A 47 -18.36 4.60 8.13
CA PHE A 47 -17.78 4.19 6.85
C PHE A 47 -18.68 3.20 6.10
N ILE A 48 -19.18 2.15 6.77
CA ILE A 48 -20.04 1.14 6.15
C ILE A 48 -21.30 1.80 5.56
N ASN A 49 -21.92 2.71 6.30
CA ASN A 49 -23.12 3.43 5.84
C ASN A 49 -22.80 4.26 4.60
N TRP A 50 -21.77 5.11 4.65
CA TRP A 50 -21.34 5.91 3.50
C TRP A 50 -21.01 5.05 2.28
N HIS A 51 -20.27 3.96 2.47
CA HIS A 51 -19.88 3.06 1.38
C HIS A 51 -21.10 2.38 0.76
N THR A 52 -22.04 1.94 1.61
CA THR A 52 -23.28 1.29 1.16
C THR A 52 -24.19 2.25 0.42
N GLU A 53 -24.33 3.48 0.90
CA GLU A 53 -25.10 4.54 0.21
C GLU A 53 -24.50 4.86 -1.15
N LYS A 54 -23.17 4.92 -1.25
CA LYS A 54 -22.46 5.23 -2.50
C LYS A 54 -22.49 4.09 -3.52
N ASN A 55 -22.36 2.84 -3.07
CA ASN A 55 -22.14 1.68 -3.95
C ASN A 55 -23.34 0.70 -4.00
N GLY A 56 -24.41 0.98 -3.24
CA GLY A 56 -25.60 0.13 -3.12
C GLY A 56 -25.43 -1.11 -2.23
N LYS A 57 -24.20 -1.45 -1.84
CA LYS A 57 -23.86 -2.55 -0.92
C LYS A 57 -22.51 -2.29 -0.26
N PHE A 58 -22.25 -3.00 0.82
CA PHE A 58 -20.92 -3.07 1.43
C PHE A 58 -20.16 -4.27 0.88
N ASP A 59 -19.18 -4.03 0.02
CA ASP A 59 -18.31 -5.06 -0.57
C ASP A 59 -16.81 -4.75 -0.45
N TYR A 60 -16.43 -3.80 0.42
CA TYR A 60 -15.05 -3.38 0.63
C TYR A 60 -14.13 -4.57 0.96
N TYR A 61 -14.54 -5.42 1.90
CA TYR A 61 -13.71 -6.56 2.32
C TYR A 61 -13.48 -7.58 1.21
N GLN A 62 -14.44 -7.74 0.30
CA GLN A 62 -14.31 -8.61 -0.85
C GLN A 62 -13.42 -7.95 -1.93
N ALA A 63 -13.59 -6.66 -2.13
CA ALA A 63 -12.80 -5.89 -3.10
C ALA A 63 -11.31 -5.84 -2.73
N TRP A 64 -10.99 -5.66 -1.45
CA TRP A 64 -9.61 -5.50 -0.96
C TRP A 64 -9.03 -6.76 -0.30
N GLY A 65 -9.87 -7.76 -0.01
CA GLY A 65 -9.51 -8.94 0.77
C GLY A 65 -9.80 -10.27 0.08
N GLY A 66 -9.73 -10.30 -1.25
CA GLY A 66 -9.75 -11.55 -2.04
C GLY A 66 -8.66 -12.55 -1.64
N GLU A 67 -8.51 -13.67 -2.36
CA GLU A 67 -7.63 -14.80 -1.94
C GLU A 67 -6.19 -14.38 -1.58
N ALA A 68 -5.63 -13.36 -2.24
CA ALA A 68 -4.32 -12.78 -1.94
C ALA A 68 -4.38 -11.44 -1.17
N GLY A 69 -5.55 -10.79 -1.12
CA GLY A 69 -5.70 -9.38 -0.76
C GLY A 69 -4.98 -8.43 -1.74
N ASN A 70 -5.17 -7.13 -1.57
CA ASN A 70 -4.26 -6.13 -2.11
C ASN A 70 -3.33 -5.72 -0.96
N GLY A 71 -2.03 -5.59 -1.21
CA GLY A 71 -1.11 -5.09 -0.21
C GLY A 71 -1.51 -3.69 0.27
N PHE A 72 -1.09 -3.35 1.49
CA PHE A 72 -1.35 -2.04 2.08
C PHE A 72 -0.05 -1.42 2.58
N ASN A 73 0.04 -0.11 2.44
CA ASN A 73 1.19 0.67 2.87
C ASN A 73 0.79 1.77 3.85
N LEU A 74 1.43 1.80 5.01
CA LEU A 74 1.09 2.75 6.07
C LEU A 74 2.37 3.41 6.61
N PRO A 75 2.55 4.73 6.47
CA PRO A 75 3.53 5.43 7.28
C PRO A 75 3.08 5.43 8.75
N SER A 76 4.00 5.23 9.69
CA SER A 76 3.77 5.15 11.15
C SER A 76 2.86 6.24 11.71
N ARG A 77 2.94 7.47 11.19
CA ARG A 77 2.05 8.59 11.57
C ARG A 77 0.55 8.30 11.46
N VAL A 78 0.15 7.37 10.58
CA VAL A 78 -1.25 6.93 10.43
C VAL A 78 -1.76 6.25 11.71
N LEU A 79 -0.87 5.64 12.49
CA LEU A 79 -1.22 4.96 13.73
C LEU A 79 -1.40 5.93 14.92
N GLU A 80 -0.88 7.15 14.83
CA GLU A 80 -0.87 8.10 15.95
C GLU A 80 -2.28 8.43 16.47
N PRO A 81 -3.29 8.76 15.63
CA PRO A 81 -4.63 9.07 16.13
C PRO A 81 -5.30 7.86 16.79
N PHE A 82 -4.98 6.65 16.34
CA PHE A 82 -5.50 5.41 16.93
C PHE A 82 -4.90 5.16 18.31
N PHE A 83 -3.58 5.36 18.48
CA PHE A 83 -2.95 5.33 19.81
C PHE A 83 -3.46 6.44 20.74
N ALA A 84 -3.86 7.59 20.18
CA ALA A 84 -4.43 8.71 20.91
C ALA A 84 -5.93 8.56 21.24
N GLY A 85 -6.55 7.43 20.90
CA GLY A 85 -7.96 7.15 21.19
C GLY A 85 -8.97 7.91 20.31
N GLN A 86 -8.54 8.50 19.19
CA GLN A 86 -9.43 9.26 18.30
C GLN A 86 -10.40 8.36 17.51
N PHE A 87 -10.13 7.06 17.46
CA PHE A 87 -10.90 6.06 16.72
C PHE A 87 -11.71 5.10 17.64
N ASP A 88 -12.08 5.56 18.82
CA ASP A 88 -12.82 4.76 19.82
C ASP A 88 -14.29 4.49 19.40
N PRO A 89 -14.83 3.26 19.57
CA PRO A 89 -14.11 2.05 19.96
C PRO A 89 -13.24 1.49 18.83
N LEU A 90 -12.06 0.98 19.22
CA LEU A 90 -11.29 0.09 18.36
C LEU A 90 -11.94 -1.29 18.33
N SER A 91 -12.00 -1.90 17.15
CA SER A 91 -12.29 -3.32 17.04
C SER A 91 -11.14 -4.16 17.64
N PRO A 92 -11.40 -5.42 18.03
CA PRO A 92 -10.34 -6.32 18.49
C PRO A 92 -9.20 -6.49 17.48
N ARG A 93 -9.50 -6.37 16.19
CA ARG A 93 -8.52 -6.50 15.10
C ARG A 93 -7.59 -5.30 15.05
N GLU A 94 -8.15 -4.11 15.11
CA GLU A 94 -7.38 -2.86 15.11
C GLU A 94 -6.52 -2.73 16.37
N ALA A 95 -7.07 -3.10 17.52
CA ALA A 95 -6.31 -3.16 18.77
C ALA A 95 -5.14 -4.16 18.67
N GLY A 96 -5.37 -5.35 18.13
CA GLY A 96 -4.33 -6.35 17.91
C GLY A 96 -3.25 -5.89 16.92
N PHE A 97 -3.62 -5.14 15.88
CA PHE A 97 -2.67 -4.58 14.92
C PHE A 97 -1.80 -3.48 15.56
N LEU A 98 -2.40 -2.55 16.31
CA LEU A 98 -1.67 -1.51 17.03
C LEU A 98 -0.68 -2.07 18.05
N GLU A 99 -1.05 -3.18 18.71
CA GLU A 99 -0.22 -3.81 19.73
C GLU A 99 1.15 -4.25 19.18
N LEU A 100 1.23 -4.64 17.89
CA LEU A 100 2.49 -4.96 17.20
C LEU A 100 3.50 -3.80 17.25
N PHE A 101 3.00 -2.57 17.32
CA PHE A 101 3.78 -1.34 17.26
C PHE A 101 3.82 -0.56 18.58
N ARG A 102 3.25 -1.09 19.67
CA ARG A 102 3.13 -0.36 20.95
C ARG A 102 4.45 0.23 21.46
N HIS A 103 5.54 -0.51 21.28
CA HIS A 103 6.89 -0.12 21.71
C HIS A 103 7.62 0.79 20.71
N ARG A 104 7.01 1.02 19.55
CA ARG A 104 7.54 1.84 18.45
C ARG A 104 6.66 3.05 18.14
N ARG A 105 5.61 3.30 18.92
CA ARG A 105 4.61 4.37 18.67
C ARG A 105 5.16 5.81 18.60
N HIS A 106 6.44 6.02 18.92
CA HIS A 106 7.13 7.31 18.85
C HIS A 106 8.32 7.30 17.87
N ALA A 107 8.48 6.22 17.11
CA ALA A 107 9.53 6.07 16.12
C ALA A 107 8.95 6.27 14.71
N ASP A 108 9.75 6.84 13.82
CA ASP A 108 9.42 6.92 12.40
C ASP A 108 9.73 5.59 11.71
N PHE A 109 8.69 4.96 11.18
CA PHE A 109 8.80 3.78 10.33
C PHE A 109 7.70 3.73 9.27
N TYR A 110 7.86 2.83 8.32
CA TYR A 110 6.89 2.48 7.29
C TYR A 110 6.46 1.04 7.46
N VAL A 111 5.18 0.74 7.23
CA VAL A 111 4.62 -0.60 7.33
C VAL A 111 4.13 -1.03 5.96
N ILE A 112 4.66 -2.15 5.50
CA ILE A 112 4.12 -2.92 4.39
C ILE A 112 3.25 -4.02 5.00
N VAL A 113 2.06 -4.23 4.45
CA VAL A 113 1.16 -5.29 4.87
C VAL A 113 0.77 -6.11 3.66
N THR A 114 0.93 -7.43 3.74
CA THR A 114 0.53 -8.35 2.67
C THR A 114 -0.23 -9.53 3.24
N ALA A 115 -1.05 -10.17 2.42
CA ALA A 115 -1.64 -11.47 2.73
C ALA A 115 -1.18 -12.60 1.80
N SER A 116 -0.60 -12.25 0.64
CA SER A 116 0.23 -13.16 -0.12
C SER A 116 1.72 -12.92 0.17
N ASN A 117 2.53 -13.94 -0.10
CA ASN A 117 3.99 -13.86 -0.08
C ASN A 117 4.55 -14.01 -1.49
N SER A 118 3.79 -13.59 -2.50
CA SER A 118 4.31 -13.57 -3.86
C SER A 118 5.43 -12.54 -3.95
N GLY A 119 6.51 -12.90 -4.65
CA GLY A 119 7.65 -12.00 -4.81
C GLY A 119 7.30 -10.72 -5.57
N GLU A 120 6.27 -10.74 -6.42
CA GLU A 120 5.82 -9.55 -7.16
C GLU A 120 5.02 -8.58 -6.28
N GLU A 121 4.11 -9.06 -5.43
CA GLU A 121 3.41 -8.20 -4.45
C GLU A 121 4.43 -7.53 -3.53
N ILE A 122 5.37 -8.30 -2.97
CA ILE A 122 6.42 -7.76 -2.10
C ILE A 122 7.24 -6.68 -2.81
N LYS A 123 7.57 -6.88 -4.09
CA LYS A 123 8.30 -5.87 -4.87
C LYS A 123 7.48 -4.60 -5.07
N HIS A 124 6.19 -4.75 -5.37
CA HIS A 124 5.25 -3.65 -5.56
C HIS A 124 5.15 -2.82 -4.27
N GLU A 125 4.85 -3.46 -3.14
CA GLU A 125 4.74 -2.77 -1.85
C GLU A 125 6.07 -2.13 -1.41
N MET A 126 7.20 -2.79 -1.70
CA MET A 126 8.50 -2.21 -1.41
C MET A 126 8.80 -0.97 -2.27
N ALA A 127 8.29 -0.91 -3.49
CA ALA A 127 8.43 0.25 -4.36
C ALA A 127 7.85 1.51 -3.67
N HIS A 128 6.63 1.38 -3.13
CA HIS A 128 5.97 2.42 -2.33
C HIS A 128 6.77 2.77 -1.08
N ALA A 129 7.24 1.77 -0.33
CA ALA A 129 8.00 2.01 0.89
C ALA A 129 9.30 2.78 0.63
N LEU A 130 10.04 2.44 -0.44
CA LEU A 130 11.22 3.17 -0.88
C LEU A 130 10.87 4.57 -1.39
N PHE A 131 9.78 4.73 -2.15
CA PHE A 131 9.31 6.02 -2.63
C PHE A 131 8.98 6.98 -1.49
N HIS A 132 8.43 6.48 -0.40
CA HIS A 132 8.10 7.27 0.77
C HIS A 132 9.28 7.53 1.70
N SER A 133 10.16 6.54 1.88
CA SER A 133 11.14 6.54 2.96
C SER A 133 12.56 6.92 2.51
N VAL A 134 12.86 6.84 1.21
CA VAL A 134 14.21 7.08 0.66
C VAL A 134 14.19 8.25 -0.33
N PRO A 135 14.59 9.47 0.09
CA PRO A 135 14.53 10.66 -0.75
C PRO A 135 15.29 10.53 -2.08
N GLY A 136 16.41 9.80 -2.09
CA GLY A 136 17.19 9.52 -3.31
C GLY A 136 16.40 8.70 -4.33
N TYR A 137 15.80 7.59 -3.89
CA TYR A 137 14.95 6.75 -4.73
C TYR A 137 13.78 7.55 -5.29
N LYS A 138 13.05 8.28 -4.44
CA LYS A 138 11.93 9.13 -4.86
C LYS A 138 12.32 10.12 -5.95
N LYS A 139 13.46 10.81 -5.77
CA LYS A 139 13.95 11.81 -6.71
C LYS A 139 14.23 11.19 -8.08
N GLU A 140 14.86 10.02 -8.12
CA GLU A 140 15.19 9.31 -9.36
C GLU A 140 13.95 8.77 -10.06
N VAL A 141 13.02 8.17 -9.32
CA VAL A 141 11.72 7.73 -9.85
C VAL A 141 10.98 8.89 -10.49
N LEU A 142 10.80 10.00 -9.77
CA LEU A 142 10.09 11.18 -10.31
C LEU A 142 10.76 11.75 -11.56
N ALA A 143 12.08 11.70 -11.66
CA ALA A 143 12.80 12.12 -12.85
C ALA A 143 12.48 11.23 -14.06
N ILE A 144 12.42 9.92 -13.87
CA ILE A 144 12.07 8.95 -14.93
C ILE A 144 10.62 9.14 -15.36
N LEU A 145 9.67 9.18 -14.41
CA LEU A 145 8.25 9.38 -14.71
C LEU A 145 8.02 10.66 -15.54
N LYS A 146 8.73 11.75 -15.19
CA LYS A 146 8.71 13.01 -15.93
C LYS A 146 9.31 12.87 -17.34
N ALA A 147 10.44 12.20 -17.48
CA ALA A 147 11.13 12.03 -18.76
C ALA A 147 10.28 11.24 -19.78
N TYR A 148 9.57 10.21 -19.30
CA TYR A 148 8.73 9.35 -20.13
C TYR A 148 7.25 9.76 -20.19
N ARG A 149 6.88 10.87 -19.53
CA ARG A 149 5.52 11.46 -19.56
C ARG A 149 4.44 10.45 -19.18
N THR A 150 4.57 9.85 -18.00
CA THR A 150 3.66 8.81 -17.47
C THR A 150 2.24 9.29 -17.15
N GLY A 151 1.91 10.56 -17.39
CA GLY A 151 0.59 11.12 -17.08
C GLY A 151 -0.60 10.40 -17.74
N ALA A 152 -0.39 9.71 -18.87
CA ALA A 152 -1.43 8.85 -19.45
C ALA A 152 -1.72 7.61 -18.58
N LEU A 153 -0.68 6.99 -18.02
CA LEU A 153 -0.83 5.89 -17.09
C LEU A 153 -1.42 6.38 -15.76
N GLU A 154 -0.94 7.50 -15.22
CA GLU A 154 -1.47 8.07 -13.97
C GLU A 154 -2.98 8.30 -14.06
N ARG A 155 -3.47 8.89 -15.16
CA ARG A 155 -4.91 9.05 -15.40
C ARG A 155 -5.63 7.72 -15.54
N PHE A 156 -5.06 6.78 -16.29
CA PHE A 156 -5.62 5.45 -16.43
C PHE A 156 -5.81 4.77 -15.07
N LEU A 157 -4.80 4.83 -14.19
CA LEU A 157 -4.86 4.22 -12.86
C LEU A 157 -5.95 4.87 -11.97
N VAL A 158 -6.03 6.21 -11.98
CA VAL A 158 -7.08 6.96 -11.26
C VAL A 158 -8.48 6.58 -11.77
N GLU A 159 -8.68 6.55 -13.09
CA GLU A 159 -10.00 6.28 -13.70
C GLU A 159 -10.41 4.81 -13.56
N LYS A 160 -9.46 3.87 -13.71
CA LYS A 160 -9.73 2.43 -13.75
C LYS A 160 -9.83 1.81 -12.36
N TYR A 161 -8.90 2.16 -11.46
CA TYR A 161 -8.78 1.54 -10.13
C TYR A 161 -9.18 2.49 -8.99
N GLY A 162 -9.51 3.75 -9.29
CA GLY A 162 -10.02 4.70 -8.30
C GLY A 162 -8.95 5.29 -7.38
N TYR A 163 -7.67 5.15 -7.74
CA TYR A 163 -6.58 5.73 -6.96
C TYR A 163 -6.73 7.24 -6.79
N ASN A 164 -6.25 7.76 -5.66
CA ASN A 164 -6.23 9.19 -5.41
C ASN A 164 -5.18 9.87 -6.32
N VAL A 165 -5.53 11.01 -6.92
CA VAL A 165 -4.60 11.77 -7.79
C VAL A 165 -3.28 12.13 -7.09
N SER A 166 -3.30 12.31 -5.77
CA SER A 166 -2.11 12.64 -4.98
C SER A 166 -1.09 11.50 -4.85
N VAL A 167 -1.50 10.26 -5.14
CA VAL A 167 -0.61 9.07 -5.14
C VAL A 167 -0.37 8.53 -6.55
N ALA A 168 -0.97 9.11 -7.59
CA ALA A 168 -0.94 8.54 -8.93
C ALA A 168 0.47 8.32 -9.50
N SER A 169 1.44 9.20 -9.22
CA SER A 169 2.83 8.97 -9.64
C SER A 169 3.52 7.86 -8.85
N ASP A 170 3.16 7.68 -7.58
CA ASP A 170 3.64 6.56 -6.77
C ASP A 170 3.08 5.24 -7.31
N GLU A 171 1.78 5.17 -7.54
CA GLU A 171 1.16 4.01 -8.20
C GLU A 171 1.78 3.73 -9.58
N ALA A 172 1.92 4.74 -10.44
CA ALA A 172 2.45 4.57 -11.78
C ALA A 172 3.84 3.92 -11.78
N HIS A 173 4.73 4.27 -10.86
CA HIS A 173 6.07 3.68 -10.85
C HIS A 173 6.06 2.21 -10.40
N ALA A 174 5.24 1.86 -9.41
CA ALA A 174 5.07 0.48 -8.95
C ALA A 174 4.47 -0.38 -10.06
N TRP A 175 3.36 0.06 -10.67
CA TRP A 175 2.68 -0.63 -11.75
C TRP A 175 3.55 -0.86 -13.00
N ILE A 176 4.36 0.13 -13.41
CA ILE A 176 5.30 -0.02 -14.54
C ILE A 176 6.34 -1.10 -14.23
N MET A 177 6.74 -1.25 -12.98
CA MET A 177 7.80 -2.17 -12.56
C MET A 177 7.31 -3.61 -12.45
N THR A 178 6.16 -3.84 -11.83
CA THR A 178 5.71 -5.17 -11.37
C THR A 178 4.47 -5.69 -12.10
N ASP A 179 3.58 -4.83 -12.59
CA ASP A 179 2.22 -5.22 -12.98
C ASP A 179 1.92 -5.03 -14.48
N THR A 180 2.97 -5.13 -15.30
CA THR A 180 2.85 -4.85 -16.74
C THR A 180 1.90 -5.79 -17.49
N GLU A 181 1.71 -7.03 -17.03
CA GLU A 181 0.78 -7.96 -17.64
C GLU A 181 -0.68 -7.54 -17.39
N THR A 182 -1.00 -7.16 -16.16
CA THR A 182 -2.32 -6.67 -15.76
C THR A 182 -2.69 -5.41 -16.54
N LEU A 183 -1.76 -4.43 -16.64
CA LEU A 183 -1.98 -3.23 -17.45
C LEU A 183 -2.32 -3.54 -18.92
N ARG A 184 -1.62 -4.51 -19.53
CA ARG A 184 -1.91 -4.94 -20.92
C ARG A 184 -3.28 -5.58 -21.02
N LYS A 185 -3.64 -6.45 -20.08
CA LYS A 185 -4.97 -7.10 -20.01
C LYS A 185 -6.09 -6.08 -19.87
N ASP A 186 -5.85 -5.02 -19.11
CA ASP A 186 -6.79 -3.92 -18.91
C ASP A 186 -6.75 -2.87 -20.04
N GLY A 187 -5.98 -3.11 -21.11
CA GLY A 187 -6.02 -2.34 -22.34
C GLY A 187 -5.06 -1.14 -22.39
N PHE A 188 -4.14 -1.01 -21.45
CA PHE A 188 -3.14 0.05 -21.45
C PHE A 188 -1.95 -0.28 -22.38
N ASP A 189 -1.61 0.61 -23.31
CA ASP A 189 -0.46 0.45 -24.19
C ASP A 189 0.85 0.82 -23.47
N LEU A 190 1.58 -0.21 -23.04
CA LEU A 190 2.87 -0.07 -22.38
C LEU A 190 4.07 0.14 -23.32
N ARG A 191 3.92 0.03 -24.64
CA ARG A 191 5.07 0.17 -25.57
C ARG A 191 5.84 1.48 -25.36
N PRO A 192 5.18 2.65 -25.16
CA PRO A 192 5.88 3.91 -24.90
C PRO A 192 6.65 3.93 -23.58
N LEU A 193 6.30 3.06 -22.62
CA LEU A 193 6.87 3.02 -21.27
C LEU A 193 7.88 1.88 -21.08
N SER A 194 8.19 1.10 -22.12
CA SER A 194 9.14 -0.02 -22.05
C SER A 194 10.50 0.40 -21.47
N LYS A 195 11.10 1.47 -21.98
CA LYS A 195 12.36 2.02 -21.46
C LYS A 195 12.23 2.55 -20.03
N ALA A 196 11.09 3.16 -19.69
CA ALA A 196 10.84 3.60 -18.32
C ALA A 196 10.83 2.41 -17.35
N ALA A 197 10.24 1.29 -17.76
CA ALA A 197 10.23 0.06 -16.96
C ALA A 197 11.64 -0.48 -16.71
N ASP A 198 12.50 -0.50 -17.73
CA ASP A 198 13.89 -0.93 -17.58
C ASP A 198 14.66 0.00 -16.63
N GLU A 199 14.54 1.31 -16.81
CA GLU A 199 15.22 2.29 -15.95
C GLU A 199 14.73 2.22 -14.49
N LEU A 200 13.40 2.12 -14.28
CA LEU A 200 12.82 1.96 -12.94
C LEU A 200 13.31 0.69 -12.27
N LYS A 201 13.42 -0.44 -12.98
CA LYS A 201 13.97 -1.69 -12.43
C LYS A 201 15.44 -1.55 -12.05
N VAL A 202 16.24 -0.81 -12.82
CA VAL A 202 17.63 -0.52 -12.46
C VAL A 202 17.69 0.36 -11.21
N VAL A 203 16.88 1.41 -11.12
CA VAL A 203 16.81 2.26 -9.91
C VAL A 203 16.40 1.40 -8.71
N TYR A 204 15.32 0.64 -8.83
CA TYR A 204 14.86 -0.27 -7.79
C TYR A 204 15.95 -1.22 -7.32
N GLY A 205 16.64 -1.92 -8.24
CA GLY A 205 17.72 -2.83 -7.90
C GLY A 205 18.94 -2.19 -7.24
N ARG A 206 19.14 -0.87 -7.35
CA ARG A 206 20.18 -0.15 -6.59
C ARG A 206 19.79 0.08 -5.13
N TYR A 207 18.51 0.28 -4.86
CA TYR A 207 18.00 0.63 -3.53
C TYR A 207 17.46 -0.59 -2.77
N PHE A 208 16.96 -1.59 -3.49
CA PHE A 208 16.52 -2.88 -2.99
C PHE A 208 17.72 -3.83 -2.86
N GLN A 209 18.03 -4.25 -1.65
CA GLN A 209 19.08 -5.20 -1.35
C GLN A 209 18.50 -6.60 -1.13
N SER A 210 19.31 -7.65 -1.23
CA SER A 210 18.81 -9.04 -1.10
C SER A 210 18.15 -9.33 0.27
N PHE A 211 18.56 -8.63 1.33
CA PHE A 211 17.92 -8.72 2.65
C PHE A 211 16.60 -7.94 2.75
N ASP A 212 16.24 -7.14 1.74
CA ASP A 212 14.95 -6.44 1.69
C ASP A 212 13.78 -7.38 1.29
N THR A 213 14.04 -8.69 1.21
CA THR A 213 13.00 -9.71 1.07
C THR A 213 12.47 -10.07 2.47
N PRO A 214 11.16 -9.94 2.74
CA PRO A 214 10.60 -10.33 4.02
C PRO A 214 10.93 -11.77 4.34
N ILE A 215 11.57 -12.00 5.49
CA ILE A 215 11.74 -13.34 6.02
C ILE A 215 10.40 -13.71 6.65
N VAL A 216 9.47 -14.21 5.84
CA VAL A 216 8.32 -14.92 6.39
C VAL A 216 8.80 -16.31 6.77
N THR A 217 9.40 -16.43 7.96
CA THR A 217 9.53 -17.75 8.57
C THR A 217 8.11 -18.28 8.74
N ARG A 218 7.73 -19.19 7.85
CA ARG A 218 6.81 -20.25 8.24
C ARG A 218 7.57 -21.00 9.31
N ASP A 219 7.29 -20.73 10.59
CA ASP A 219 7.70 -21.69 11.61
C ASP A 219 7.18 -23.06 11.16
N PRO A 220 8.02 -24.11 11.28
CA PRO A 220 7.79 -25.42 10.66
C PRO A 220 6.47 -26.08 11.07
#